data_AF-A0A969DUK5-F1
#
_entry.id   AF-A0A969DUK5-F1
#
_cell.length_a   1.000
_cell.length_b   1.000
_cell.length_c   1.000
_cell.angle_alpha   90.00
_cell.angle_beta   90.00
_cell.angle_gamma   90.00
#
_symmetry.space_group_name_H-M   'P 1'
#
loop_
_entity.id
_entity.type
_entity.pdbx_description
1 polymer ?
#
loop_
_entity_poly.entity_id
_entity_poly.type
_entity_poly.pdbx_seq_one_letter_code
_entity_poly.pdbx_strand_id
1 'polypeptide(L)'
;MTLTYRGIHYHPTPNPTPVWGPVWGLGTYRGAPIPFRSLAVVPPQPEADLTWRGVFYHRADAPVPVPIPAPINSATVPIAAPTVFDRARNLLSRRHQKQRQRERAMLMRLDPT
;
A
#
# COMPACT_ATOMS: atom_id res chain seq x y z
N MET A 1 -19.76 -15.53 14.67
CA MET A 1 -20.51 -15.89 13.44
C MET A 1 -19.72 -16.96 12.71
N THR A 2 -20.37 -18.06 12.32
CA THR A 2 -19.77 -19.14 11.50
C THR A 2 -19.97 -18.81 10.02
N LEU A 3 -18.91 -18.86 9.22
CA LEU A 3 -18.98 -18.62 7.78
C LEU A 3 -19.32 -19.93 7.07
N THR A 4 -20.38 -19.95 6.27
CA THR A 4 -20.74 -21.11 5.45
C THR A 4 -20.56 -20.75 3.98
N TYR A 5 -19.70 -21.47 3.27
CA TYR A 5 -19.50 -21.29 1.82
C TYR A 5 -19.55 -22.65 1.12
N ARG A 6 -20.42 -22.77 0.10
CA ARG A 6 -20.64 -24.02 -0.68
C ARG A 6 -20.89 -25.26 0.18
N GLY A 7 -21.65 -25.12 1.27
CA GLY A 7 -21.97 -26.22 2.18
C GLY A 7 -20.84 -26.61 3.14
N ILE A 8 -19.69 -25.93 3.08
CA ILE A 8 -18.60 -26.11 4.04
C ILE A 8 -18.76 -25.06 5.15
N HIS A 9 -18.76 -25.53 6.40
CA HIS A 9 -18.76 -24.70 7.58
C HIS A 9 -17.33 -24.39 8.01
N TYR A 10 -16.96 -23.12 7.99
CA TYR A 10 -15.68 -22.66 8.48
C TYR A 10 -15.83 -22.25 9.94
N HIS A 11 -15.10 -22.94 10.80
CA HIS A 11 -14.90 -22.50 12.17
C HIS A 11 -13.94 -21.31 12.16
N PRO A 12 -14.33 -20.15 12.74
CA PRO A 12 -13.43 -19.01 12.81
C PRO A 12 -12.24 -19.35 13.70
N THR A 13 -11.04 -19.27 13.15
CA THR A 13 -9.81 -19.31 13.96
C THR A 13 -9.71 -18.00 14.73
N PRO A 14 -9.66 -18.02 16.08
CA PRO A 14 -9.54 -16.80 16.86
C PRO A 14 -8.21 -16.11 16.52
N ASN A 15 -8.28 -14.90 15.97
CA ASN A 15 -7.11 -14.06 15.73
C ASN A 15 -6.99 -13.05 16.89
N PRO A 16 -6.05 -13.23 17.82
CA PRO A 16 -5.92 -12.32 18.95
C PRO A 16 -5.57 -10.92 18.47
N THR A 17 -6.14 -9.90 19.12
CA THR A 17 -5.80 -8.51 18.85
C THR A 17 -4.30 -8.29 19.13
N PRO A 18 -3.55 -7.63 18.23
CA PRO A 18 -2.13 -7.38 18.44
C PRO A 18 -1.91 -6.57 19.70
N VAL A 19 -1.00 -7.04 20.56
CA VAL A 19 -0.55 -6.29 21.74
C VAL A 19 0.54 -5.33 21.28
N TRP A 20 0.26 -4.02 21.43
CA TRP A 20 1.20 -2.97 21.03
C TRP A 20 2.28 -2.76 22.10
N GLY A 21 3.52 -2.60 21.66
CA GLY A 21 4.65 -2.22 22.48
C GLY A 21 4.73 -0.70 22.72
N PRO A 22 5.85 -0.23 23.31
CA PRO A 22 6.04 1.19 23.61
C PRO A 22 6.07 2.06 22.35
N VAL A 23 5.67 3.32 22.51
CA VAL A 23 5.78 4.34 21.46
C VAL A 23 7.25 4.75 21.35
N TRP A 24 7.83 4.57 20.17
CA TRP A 24 9.22 4.97 19.91
C TRP A 24 9.33 6.21 19.02
N GLY A 25 8.21 6.67 18.44
CA GLY A 25 8.18 7.87 17.62
C GLY A 25 6.78 8.46 17.47
N LEU A 26 6.73 9.72 17.08
CA LEU A 26 5.52 10.44 16.70
C LEU A 26 5.69 10.99 15.29
N GLY A 27 4.72 10.72 14.42
CA GLY A 27 4.63 11.30 13.08
C GLY A 27 3.35 12.11 12.91
N THR A 28 3.20 12.73 11.75
CA THR A 28 1.95 13.39 11.35
C THR A 28 1.44 12.82 10.04
N TYR A 29 0.15 12.53 9.97
CA TYR A 29 -0.53 12.11 8.76
C TYR A 29 -1.78 12.96 8.56
N ARG A 30 -1.83 13.70 7.45
CA ARG A 30 -2.93 14.64 7.15
C ARG A 30 -3.21 15.63 8.28
N GLY A 31 -2.16 16.09 8.97
CA GLY A 31 -2.26 17.02 10.10
C GLY A 31 -2.62 16.39 11.44
N ALA A 32 -2.96 15.10 11.49
CA ALA A 32 -3.18 14.38 12.74
C ALA A 32 -1.89 13.69 13.23
N PRO A 33 -1.59 13.72 14.55
CA PRO A 33 -0.45 12.99 15.11
C PRO A 33 -0.71 11.48 15.10
N ILE A 34 0.27 10.69 14.66
CA ILE A 34 0.24 9.22 14.68
C ILE A 34 1.41 8.70 15.51
N PRO A 35 1.17 7.91 16.57
CA PRO A 35 2.24 7.25 17.31
C PRO A 35 2.74 6.02 16.58
N PHE A 36 4.06 5.92 16.43
CA PHE A 36 4.71 4.71 15.93
C PHE A 36 5.02 3.78 17.09
N ARG A 37 4.48 2.56 17.01
CA ARG A 37 4.63 1.49 18.00
C ARG A 37 5.09 0.23 17.30
N SER A 38 6.00 -0.51 17.92
CA SER A 38 6.26 -1.89 17.53
C SER A 38 5.21 -2.82 18.14
N LEU A 39 5.14 -4.06 17.65
CA LEU A 39 4.37 -5.11 18.34
C LEU A 39 5.13 -5.54 19.60
N ALA A 40 4.42 -5.73 20.71
CA ALA A 40 5.00 -6.28 21.94
C ALA A 40 5.29 -7.78 21.80
N VAL A 41 4.44 -8.48 21.05
CA VAL A 41 4.56 -9.91 20.75
C VAL A 41 4.53 -10.09 19.25
N VAL A 42 5.58 -10.71 18.69
CA VAL A 42 5.62 -11.06 17.27
C VAL A 42 4.68 -12.25 17.05
N PRO A 43 3.70 -12.16 16.14
CA PRO A 43 2.81 -13.28 15.88
C PRO A 43 3.60 -14.48 15.34
N PRO A 44 3.21 -15.70 15.70
CA PRO A 44 3.86 -16.89 15.18
C PRO A 44 3.72 -16.93 13.65
N GLN A 45 4.83 -17.21 12.97
CA GLN A 45 4.82 -17.43 11.52
C GLN A 45 4.09 -18.75 11.22
N PRO A 46 3.29 -18.82 10.14
CA PRO A 46 2.62 -20.06 9.75
C PRO A 46 3.65 -21.12 9.34
N GLU A 47 3.42 -22.37 9.74
CA GLU A 47 4.26 -23.52 9.39
C GLU A 47 3.96 -24.09 7.99
N ALA A 48 2.95 -23.54 7.31
CA ALA A 48 2.57 -24.01 5.98
C ALA A 48 3.62 -23.60 4.94
N ASP A 49 4.06 -24.57 4.14
CA ASP A 49 4.87 -24.31 2.94
C ASP A 49 4.02 -23.58 1.91
N LEU A 50 4.22 -22.26 1.80
CA LEU A 50 3.45 -21.42 0.89
C LEU A 50 4.02 -21.52 -0.52
N THR A 51 3.14 -21.76 -1.49
CA THR A 51 3.49 -21.70 -2.92
C THR A 51 2.71 -20.61 -3.63
N TRP A 52 3.38 -19.80 -4.45
CA TRP A 52 2.72 -18.86 -5.36
C TRP A 52 3.16 -19.10 -6.79
N ARG A 53 2.18 -19.40 -7.66
CA ARG A 53 2.42 -19.66 -9.09
C ARG A 53 3.52 -20.71 -9.36
N GLY A 54 3.58 -21.75 -8.53
CA GLY A 54 4.57 -22.82 -8.63
C GLY A 54 5.94 -22.50 -8.02
N VAL A 55 6.13 -21.30 -7.43
CA VAL A 55 7.34 -20.95 -6.69
C VAL A 55 7.10 -21.17 -5.20
N PHE A 56 7.99 -21.94 -4.56
CA PHE A 56 7.97 -22.16 -3.11
C PHE A 56 8.54 -20.94 -2.38
N TYR A 57 7.83 -20.46 -1.38
CA TYR A 57 8.38 -19.56 -0.39
C TYR A 57 9.03 -20.39 0.69
N HIS A 58 10.37 -20.40 0.71
CA HIS A 58 11.10 -21.02 1.81
C HIS A 58 11.25 -20.03 2.97
N ARG A 59 11.13 -20.57 4.19
CA ARG A 59 11.57 -19.89 5.40
C ARG A 59 13.09 -19.68 5.29
N ALA A 60 13.56 -18.43 5.34
CA ALA A 60 14.98 -18.20 5.54
C ALA A 60 15.31 -18.56 6.99
N ASP A 61 15.99 -19.68 7.21
CA ASP A 61 16.37 -20.18 8.55
C ASP A 61 17.46 -19.35 9.27
N ALA A 62 17.79 -18.17 8.74
CA ALA A 62 18.61 -17.19 9.42
C ALA A 62 18.17 -15.79 9.01
N PRO A 63 18.17 -14.81 9.93
CA PRO A 63 18.14 -13.42 9.53
C PRO A 63 19.40 -13.18 8.69
N VAL A 64 19.26 -13.14 7.36
CA VAL A 64 20.26 -12.52 6.52
C VAL A 64 20.38 -11.09 7.06
N PRO A 65 21.58 -10.64 7.49
CA PRO A 65 21.73 -9.28 7.98
C PRO A 65 21.28 -8.36 6.85
N VAL A 66 20.14 -7.70 7.04
CA VAL A 66 19.65 -6.70 6.12
C VAL A 66 20.66 -5.55 6.25
N PRO A 67 21.47 -5.25 5.21
CA PRO A 67 22.38 -4.13 5.30
C PRO A 67 21.54 -2.89 5.56
N ILE A 68 21.87 -2.16 6.63
CA ILE A 68 21.36 -0.82 6.89
C ILE A 68 21.54 -0.06 5.57
N PRO A 69 20.48 0.44 4.92
CA PRO A 69 20.65 1.15 3.67
C PRO A 69 21.56 2.35 3.94
N ALA A 70 22.73 2.36 3.30
CA ALA A 70 23.58 3.53 3.26
C ALA A 70 22.74 4.74 2.82
N PRO A 71 23.03 5.96 3.31
CA PRO A 71 22.32 7.15 2.86
C PRO A 71 22.32 7.16 1.33
N ILE A 72 21.11 7.14 0.77
CA ILE A 72 20.89 7.12 -0.68
C ILE A 72 21.40 8.47 -1.17
N ASN A 73 22.64 8.52 -1.65
CA ASN A 73 23.09 9.63 -2.45
C ASN A 73 22.12 9.70 -3.63
N SER A 74 21.35 10.79 -3.68
CA SER A 74 20.40 11.10 -4.73
C SER A 74 21.14 11.20 -6.06
N ALA A 75 21.42 10.05 -6.68
CA ALA A 75 21.89 9.99 -8.04
C ALA A 75 20.76 10.55 -8.91
N THR A 76 21.01 11.68 -9.56
CA THR A 76 20.13 12.25 -10.57
C THR A 76 19.93 11.21 -11.66
N VAL A 77 18.82 10.48 -11.61
CA VAL A 77 18.43 9.56 -12.66
C VAL A 77 18.17 10.40 -13.91
N PRO A 78 18.85 10.13 -15.05
CA PRO A 78 18.56 10.85 -16.28
C PRO A 78 17.11 10.54 -16.67
N ILE A 79 16.28 11.59 -16.72
CA ILE A 79 14.88 11.48 -17.13
C ILE A 79 14.87 11.06 -18.60
N ALA A 80 14.55 9.79 -18.85
CA ALA A 80 14.40 9.27 -20.20
C ALA A 80 13.35 10.09 -20.96
N ALA A 81 13.66 10.46 -22.20
CA ALA A 81 12.75 11.21 -23.04
C ALA A 81 11.42 10.44 -23.20
N PRO A 82 10.26 11.10 -23.09
CA PRO A 82 8.98 10.42 -23.14
C PRO A 82 8.78 9.80 -24.52
N THR A 83 8.39 8.52 -24.53
CA THR A 83 8.09 7.79 -25.76
C THR A 83 6.88 8.40 -26.48
N VAL A 84 6.70 8.08 -27.76
CA VAL A 84 5.52 8.55 -28.54
C VAL A 84 4.22 8.11 -27.88
N PHE A 85 4.18 6.91 -27.30
CA PHE A 85 3.02 6.40 -26.56
C PHE A 85 2.75 7.19 -25.27
N ASP A 86 3.81 7.57 -24.53
CA ASP A 86 3.67 8.41 -23.33
C ASP A 86 3.12 9.80 -23.69
N ARG A 87 3.55 10.37 -24.82
CA ARG A 87 3.01 11.64 -25.33
C ARG A 87 1.54 11.51 -25.70
N ALA A 88 1.15 10.47 -26.43
CA ALA A 88 -0.25 10.23 -26.78
C ALA A 88 -1.14 10.06 -25.53
N ARG A 89 -0.68 9.28 -24.55
CA ARG A 89 -1.38 9.08 -23.27
C ARG A 89 -1.53 10.40 -22.50
N ASN A 90 -0.50 11.24 -22.48
CA ASN A 90 -0.53 12.54 -21.84
C ASN A 90 -1.52 13.51 -22.52
N LEU A 91 -1.59 13.51 -23.86
CA LEU A 91 -2.55 14.33 -24.60
C LEU A 91 -4.00 13.91 -24.32
N LEU A 92 -4.26 12.59 -24.31
CA LEU A 92 -5.59 12.05 -24.00
C LEU A 92 -6.03 12.43 -22.58
N SER A 93 -5.12 12.26 -21.61
CA SER A 93 -5.37 12.58 -20.20
C SER A 93 -5.66 14.08 -19.99
N ARG A 94 -4.88 14.96 -20.64
CA ARG A 94 -5.08 16.42 -20.59
C ARG A 94 -6.40 16.83 -21.21
N ARG A 95 -6.78 16.24 -22.35
CA ARG A 95 -8.09 16.52 -22.99
C ARG A 95 -9.24 16.21 -22.04
N HIS A 96 -9.20 15.03 -21.40
CA HIS A 96 -10.26 14.58 -20.49
C HIS A 96 -10.37 15.47 -19.25
N GLN A 97 -9.23 15.84 -18.66
CA GLN A 97 -9.20 16.76 -17.52
C GLN A 97 -9.78 18.14 -17.87
N LYS A 98 -9.41 18.69 -19.04
CA LYS A 98 -9.92 19.98 -19.51
C LYS A 98 -11.43 19.95 -19.77
N GLN A 99 -11.93 18.85 -20.32
CA GLN A 99 -13.37 18.67 -20.53
C GLN A 99 -14.13 18.64 -19.20
N ARG A 100 -13.70 17.80 -18.25
CA ARG A 100 -14.31 17.73 -16.91
C ARG A 100 -14.25 19.06 -16.16
N GLN A 101 -13.16 19.82 -16.29
CA GLN A 101 -13.04 21.13 -15.67
C GLN A 101 -14.06 22.12 -16.24
N ARG A 102 -14.33 22.08 -17.56
CA ARG A 102 -15.36 22.90 -18.20
C ARG A 102 -16.76 22.51 -17.75
N GLU A 103 -17.05 21.22 -17.69
CA GLU A 103 -18.33 20.69 -17.20
C GLU A 103 -18.58 21.13 -15.75
N ARG A 104 -17.57 20.97 -14.87
CA ARG A 104 -17.65 21.45 -13.47
C ARG A 104 -17.81 22.96 -13.37
N ALA A 105 -17.07 23.72 -14.17
CA ALA A 105 -17.19 25.18 -14.18
C ALA A 105 -18.57 25.64 -14.68
N MET A 106 -19.19 24.91 -15.61
CA MET A 106 -20.55 25.19 -16.07
C MET A 106 -21.57 24.87 -14.96
N LEU A 107 -21.45 23.72 -14.29
CA LEU A 107 -22.31 23.36 -13.16
C LEU A 107 -22.22 24.40 -12.03
N MET A 108 -21.00 24.81 -11.65
CA MET A 108 -20.77 25.82 -10.61
C MET A 108 -21.33 27.21 -10.96
N ARG A 109 -21.60 27.49 -12.25
CA ARG A 109 -22.25 28.73 -12.69
C ARG A 109 -23.79 28.63 -12.70
N LEU A 110 -24.33 27.41 -12.76
CA LEU A 110 -25.77 27.14 -12.78
C LEU A 110 -26.36 26.95 -11.38
N ASP A 111 -25.50 26.78 -10.36
CA ASP A 111 -25.89 26.75 -8.95
C ASP A 111 -25.65 28.15 -8.33
N PRO A 112 -26.60 29.11 -8.43
CA PRO A 112 -26.54 30.33 -7.65
C PRO A 112 -26.87 30.00 -6.19
N THR A 113 -25.89 30.13 -5.31
CA THR A 113 -26.15 30.39 -3.88
C THR A 113 -26.65 31.80 -3.67
#